data_AF-A0A7W0AQG3-F1
#
_entry.id   AF-A0A7W0AQG3-F1
#
_cell.length_a   1.000
_cell.length_b   1.000
_cell.length_c   1.000
_cell.angle_alpha   90.00
_cell.angle_beta   90.00
_cell.angle_gamma   90.00
#
_symmetry.space_group_name_H-M   'P 1'
#
loop_
_entity.id
_entity.type
_entity.pdbx_description
1 polymer ?
#
loop_
_entity_poly.entity_id
_entity_poly.type
_entity_poly.pdbx_seq_one_letter_code
_entity_poly.pdbx_strand_id
1 'polypeptide(L)' 'MDHTGHTTLAEWTEADQASFDLAVQQFHSELDDGFIAVHDQGAGQAEQLRELPRDAGLVILRRPIAGG' A
#
# COMPACT_ATOMS: atom_id res chain seq x y z
N MET A 1 21.52 6.70 1.85
CA MET A 1 20.88 6.62 3.17
C MET A 1 19.76 7.61 3.08
N ASP A 2 18.61 7.09 2.68
CA ASP A 2 17.42 7.86 2.36
C ASP A 2 16.48 7.54 3.51
N HIS A 3 16.26 8.54 4.36
CA HIS A 3 15.76 8.40 5.73
C HIS A 3 14.24 8.16 5.81
N THR A 4 13.65 7.65 4.75
CA THR A 4 12.21 7.36 4.68
C THR A 4 12.08 5.85 4.68
N GLY A 5 11.66 5.26 5.81
CA GLY A 5 11.40 3.83 5.96
C GLY A 5 10.21 3.32 5.14
N HIS A 6 10.00 3.86 3.93
CA HIS A 6 8.99 3.42 2.99
C HIS A 6 9.56 2.27 2.17
N THR A 7 9.31 1.06 2.64
CA THR A 7 9.51 -0.14 1.84
C THR A 7 8.39 -0.24 0.82
N THR A 8 8.82 -0.43 -0.43
CA THR A 8 8.09 -0.81 -1.64
C THR A 8 6.85 0.02 -1.99
N LEU A 9 7.05 0.93 -2.95
CA LEU A 9 6.02 1.48 -3.81
C LEU A 9 5.52 0.36 -4.74
N ALA A 10 4.30 -0.14 -4.52
CA ALA A 10 3.66 -1.00 -5.50
C ALA A 10 3.12 -0.10 -6.62
N GLU A 11 3.86 0.00 -7.73
CA GLU A 11 3.41 0.67 -8.95
C GLU A 11 2.84 -0.38 -9.90
N TRP A 12 1.55 -0.31 -10.23
CA TRP A 12 0.93 -1.12 -11.28
C TRP A 12 0.17 -0.23 -12.27
N THR A 13 0.06 -0.66 -13.52
CA THR A 13 -0.70 0.05 -14.55
C THR A 13 -2.12 -0.50 -14.62
N GLU A 14 -3.14 0.37 -14.65
CA GLU A 14 -4.57 -0.02 -14.72
C GLU A 14 -4.92 -0.99 -15.86
N ALA A 15 -4.09 -1.05 -16.91
CA ALA A 15 -4.31 -1.90 -18.09
C ALA A 15 -4.00 -3.39 -17.89
N ASP A 16 -3.35 -3.80 -16.79
CA ASP A 16 -2.92 -5.19 -16.58
C ASP A 16 -3.68 -5.85 -15.42
N GLN A 17 -4.82 -6.48 -15.75
CA GLN A 17 -5.70 -7.13 -14.78
C GLN A 17 -5.00 -8.28 -14.02
N ALA A 18 -4.04 -8.96 -14.66
CA ALA A 18 -3.29 -10.05 -14.03
C ALA A 18 -2.29 -9.50 -13.00
N SER A 19 -1.59 -8.42 -13.33
CA SER A 19 -0.70 -7.72 -12.41
C SER A 19 -1.47 -7.11 -11.24
N PHE A 20 -2.68 -6.58 -11.49
CA PHE A 20 -3.55 -6.10 -10.42
C PHE A 20 -3.96 -7.23 -9.47
N ASP A 21 -4.33 -8.40 -9.98
CA ASP A 21 -4.70 -9.54 -9.13
C ASP A 21 -3.53 -9.99 -8.25
N LEU A 22 -2.32 -10.06 -8.82
CA LEU A 22 -1.10 -10.34 -8.06
C LEU A 22 -0.82 -9.27 -7.00
N ALA A 23 -1.02 -7.99 -7.32
CA ALA A 23 -0.87 -6.89 -6.37
C ALA A 23 -1.89 -7.00 -5.22
N VAL A 24 -3.15 -7.35 -5.50
CA VAL A 24 -4.18 -7.59 -4.47
C VAL A 24 -3.80 -8.74 -3.56
N GLN A 25 -3.31 -9.85 -4.11
CA GLN A 25 -2.90 -11.00 -3.31
C GLN A 25 -1.72 -10.67 -2.39
N GLN A 26 -0.70 -9.97 -2.91
CA GLN A 26 0.42 -9.51 -2.08
C GLN A 26 -0.03 -8.51 -1.02
N PHE A 27 -0.91 -7.57 -1.38
CA PHE A 27 -1.48 -6.59 -0.47
C PHE A 27 -2.18 -7.25 0.73
N HIS A 28 -3.02 -8.27 0.48
CA HIS A 28 -3.65 -9.02 1.57
C HIS A 28 -2.63 -9.78 2.43
N SER A 29 -1.60 -10.37 1.81
CA SER A 29 -0.55 -11.04 2.56
C SER A 29 0.23 -10.08 3.48
N GLU A 30 0.48 -8.85 3.02
CA GLU A 30 1.16 -7.84 3.83
C GLU A 30 0.27 -7.32 4.96
N LEU A 31 -1.04 -7.15 4.72
CA LEU A 31 -1.99 -6.82 5.78
C LEU A 31 -2.06 -7.92 6.86
N ASP A 32 -2.01 -9.19 6.47
CA ASP A 32 -1.98 -10.34 7.40
C ASP A 32 -0.70 -10.39 8.22
N ASP A 33 0.45 -10.03 7.62
CA ASP A 33 1.74 -9.87 8.33
C ASP A 33 1.74 -8.65 9.29
N GLY A 34 0.62 -7.92 9.35
CA GLY A 34 0.40 -6.81 10.28
C GLY A 34 0.78 -5.45 9.73
N PHE A 35 1.02 -5.32 8.42
CA PHE A 35 1.21 -4.02 7.80
C PHE A 35 -0.10 -3.23 7.77
N ILE A 36 0.04 -1.91 7.74
CA ILE A 36 -1.08 -0.98 7.60
C ILE A 36 -0.99 -0.35 6.22
N ALA A 37 -2.03 -0.52 5.42
CA ALA A 37 -2.18 0.14 4.14
C ALA A 37 -2.82 1.52 4.30
N VAL A 38 -2.27 2.52 3.62
CA VAL A 38 -2.80 3.88 3.63
C VAL A 38 -2.83 4.43 2.20
N HIS A 39 -3.97 4.99 1.81
CA HIS A 39 -4.11 5.78 0.59
C HIS A 39 -3.91 7.24 0.93
N ASP A 40 -2.95 7.90 0.27
CA ASP A 40 -2.86 9.35 0.31
C ASP A 40 -3.81 9.92 -0.75
N GLN A 41 -4.89 10.57 -0.32
CA GLN A 41 -5.86 11.19 -1.23
C GLN A 41 -5.46 12.63 -1.63
N GLY A 42 -4.25 13.06 -1.30
CA GLY A 42 -3.84 14.46 -1.35
C GLY A 42 -4.45 15.28 -0.21
N ALA A 43 -3.94 16.50 -0.02
CA ALA A 43 -4.31 17.43 1.06
C ALA A 43 -3.95 16.98 2.50
N GLY A 44 -3.00 16.05 2.65
CA GLY A 44 -2.55 15.56 3.96
C GLY A 44 -3.53 14.58 4.62
N GLN A 45 -4.49 14.08 3.84
CA GLN A 45 -5.46 13.09 4.27
C GLN A 45 -5.00 11.71 3.85
N ALA A 46 -4.76 10.87 4.85
CA ALA A 46 -4.32 9.50 4.66
C ALA A 46 -5.42 8.57 5.21
N GLU A 47 -6.08 7.80 4.33
CA GLU A 47 -7.13 6.87 4.72
C GLU A 47 -6.58 5.44 4.82
N GLN A 48 -6.88 4.75 5.92
CA GLN A 48 -6.49 3.35 6.06
C GLN A 48 -7.35 2.48 5.15
N LEU A 49 -6.69 1.74 4.26
CA LEU A 49 -7.34 0.83 3.33
C LEU A 49 -7.41 -0.58 3.89
N ARG A 50 -8.49 -1.29 3.54
CA ARG A 50 -8.64 -2.74 3.75
C ARG A 50 -8.61 -3.52 2.44
N GLU A 51 -8.77 -2.82 1.32
CA GLU A 51 -8.82 -3.37 -0.03
C GLU A 51 -8.01 -2.44 -0.95
N LEU A 52 -7.36 -3.00 -1.97
CA LEU A 52 -6.54 -2.24 -2.91
C LEU A 52 -7.45 -1.54 -3.94
N PRO A 53 -7.49 -0.20 -3.99
CA PRO A 53 -8.31 0.50 -4.97
C PRO A 53 -7.65 0.44 -6.35
N ARG A 54 -8.43 0.11 -7.39
CA ARG A 54 -7.91 0.11 -8.78
C ARG A 54 -7.52 1.49 -9.28
N ASP A 55 -8.24 2.51 -8.82
CA ASP A 55 -8.07 3.91 -9.22
C ASP A 55 -7.04 4.65 -8.32
N ALA A 56 -6.51 3.98 -7.29
CA ALA A 56 -5.49 4.58 -6.44
C ALA A 56 -4.15 4.59 -7.18
N GLY A 57 -3.72 5.78 -7.58
CA GLY A 57 -2.40 5.97 -8.19
C GLY A 57 -1.23 5.69 -7.23
N LEU A 58 -1.48 5.62 -5.91
CA LEU A 58 -0.46 5.33 -4.90
C LEU A 58 -1.06 4.74 -3.62
N VAL A 59 -0.62 3.55 -3.22
CA VAL A 59 -0.91 2.96 -1.90
C VAL A 59 0.40 2.76 -1.15
N ILE A 60 0.44 3.23 0.10
CA ILE A 60 1.62 3.13 0.96
C ILE A 60 1.37 2.05 2.00
N LEU A 61 2.25 1.06 2.04
CA LEU A 61 2.29 0.06 3.11
C LEU A 61 3.33 0.45 4.15
N ARG A 62 2.91 0.45 5.41
CA ARG A 62 3.80 0.75 6.54
C ARG A 62 3.73 -0.37 7.57
N ARG A 63 4.88 -0.78 8.10
CA ARG A 63 4.90 -1.61 9.31
C ARG A 63 4.49 -0.74 10.50
N PRO A 64 3.63 -1.23 11.41
CA PRO A 64 3.40 -0.54 12.66
C PRO A 64 4.75 -0.40 13.37
N ILE A 65 5.13 0.83 13.71
CA ILE A 65 6.25 1.07 14.62
C ILE A 65 5.76 0.52 15.96
N ALA A 66 6.11 -0.72 16.29
CA ALA A 66 5.95 -1.25 17.62
C ALA A 66 6.85 -0.40 18.54
N GLY A 67 6.25 0.64 19.14
CA GLY A 67 6.89 1.43 20.16
C GLY A 67 7.16 0.55 21.38
N GLY A 68 8.40 0.56 21.85
CA GLY A 68 8.73 0.17 23.22
C GLY A 68 8.28 1.24 24.21
#